data_AF-A0A3Q3BJ23-F1
#
_entry.id   AF-A0A3Q3BJ23-F1
#
_cell.length_a   1.000
_cell.length_b   1.000
_cell.length_c   1.000
_cell.angle_alpha   90.00
_cell.angle_beta   90.00
_cell.angle_gamma   90.00
#
_symmetry.space_group_name_H-M   'P 1'
#
loop_
_entity.id
_entity.type
_entity.pdbx_description
1 polymer ?
#
loop_
_entity_poly.entity_id
_entity_poly.type
_entity_poly.pdbx_seq_one_letter_code
_entity_poly.pdbx_strand_id
1 'polypeptide(L)'
;MARTKQTTCKSTGGKAPRKQLTTKASRKSALATGGPRYQKSTELLIWKLLFQHLLLVREIVQDFKTNLRFQSPAVTALQEASEAYLVGVFEDTNLCAILSKRVTIMPKDTQLARRIHGVRA
;
A
#
# COMPACT_ATOMS: atom_id res chain seq x y z
N MET A 1 -23.70 -74.77 -26.60
CA MET A 1 -22.36 -74.66 -27.20
C MET A 1 -22.43 -73.62 -28.31
N ALA A 2 -22.13 -72.36 -28.04
CA ALA A 2 -20.82 -71.72 -28.21
C ALA A 2 -20.41 -71.50 -29.67
N ARG A 3 -20.51 -70.25 -30.18
CA ARG A 3 -19.38 -69.53 -30.84
C ARG A 3 -19.73 -68.06 -31.15
N THR A 4 -19.17 -67.15 -30.36
CA THR A 4 -19.05 -65.70 -30.62
C THR A 4 -18.06 -65.45 -31.75
N LYS A 5 -18.30 -64.51 -32.68
CA LYS A 5 -17.24 -63.77 -33.42
C LYS A 5 -17.67 -62.34 -33.85
N GLN A 6 -16.95 -61.38 -33.25
CA GLN A 6 -16.41 -60.10 -33.78
C GLN A 6 -17.32 -58.96 -34.29
N THR A 7 -17.44 -57.97 -33.40
CA THR A 7 -17.21 -56.51 -33.55
C THR A 7 -16.88 -55.92 -34.92
N THR A 8 -17.53 -54.81 -35.28
CA THR A 8 -16.90 -53.50 -35.57
C THR A 8 -17.98 -52.41 -35.49
N CYS A 9 -18.15 -51.79 -34.31
CA CYS A 9 -18.85 -50.51 -34.22
C CYS A 9 -17.81 -49.45 -33.90
N LYS A 10 -17.53 -48.59 -34.89
CA LYS A 10 -16.69 -47.40 -34.73
C LYS A 10 -17.39 -46.47 -33.72
N SER A 11 -16.84 -46.34 -32.52
CA SER A 11 -17.21 -45.24 -31.63
C SER A 11 -16.51 -43.97 -32.12
N THR A 12 -17.21 -43.17 -32.92
CA THR A 12 -16.83 -41.78 -33.11
C THR A 12 -16.82 -41.13 -31.73
N GLY A 13 -15.62 -40.77 -31.26
CA GLY A 13 -15.37 -40.15 -29.97
C GLY A 13 -16.28 -38.94 -29.79
N GLY A 14 -17.27 -39.10 -28.92
CA GLY A 14 -18.11 -38.01 -28.46
C GLY A 14 -17.25 -37.03 -27.68
N LYS A 15 -16.93 -35.88 -28.30
CA LYS A 15 -16.41 -34.72 -27.57
C LYS A 15 -17.45 -34.35 -26.51
N ALA A 16 -17.11 -34.55 -25.24
CA ALA A 16 -17.89 -34.05 -24.12
C ALA A 16 -18.12 -32.54 -24.29
N PRO A 17 -19.32 -32.01 -23.94
CA PRO A 17 -19.58 -30.60 -24.07
C PRO A 17 -18.62 -29.86 -23.14
N ARG A 18 -17.73 -29.07 -23.73
CA ARG A 18 -16.76 -28.24 -23.02
C ARG A 18 -17.53 -27.36 -22.05
N LYS A 19 -17.48 -27.67 -20.75
CA LYS A 19 -17.86 -26.74 -19.68
C LYS A 19 -17.17 -25.42 -20.01
N GLN A 20 -17.94 -24.39 -20.36
CA GLN A 20 -17.41 -23.03 -20.36
C GLN A 20 -17.02 -22.73 -18.92
N LEU A 21 -15.74 -22.87 -18.60
CA LEU A 21 -15.18 -22.18 -17.45
C LEU A 21 -15.32 -20.70 -17.75
N THR A 22 -16.37 -20.10 -17.19
CA THR A 22 -16.39 -18.66 -16.99
C THR A 22 -15.18 -18.36 -16.13
N THR A 23 -14.12 -17.84 -16.74
CA THR A 23 -13.02 -17.21 -16.03
C THR A 23 -13.62 -15.99 -15.32
N LYS A 24 -14.18 -16.21 -14.13
CA LYS A 24 -14.39 -15.13 -13.17
C LYS A 24 -12.99 -14.60 -12.91
N ALA A 25 -12.64 -13.51 -13.58
CA ALA A 25 -11.48 -12.72 -13.22
C ALA A 25 -11.62 -12.43 -11.72
N SER A 26 -10.74 -13.03 -10.93
CA SER A 26 -10.58 -12.66 -9.53
C SER A 26 -10.39 -11.16 -9.52
N ARG A 27 -11.35 -10.42 -8.96
CA ARG A 27 -11.18 -9.00 -8.71
C ARG A 27 -9.93 -8.91 -7.84
N LYS A 28 -8.82 -8.46 -8.43
CA LYS A 28 -7.60 -8.08 -7.72
C LYS A 28 -7.91 -6.81 -6.92
N SER A 29 -8.76 -6.92 -5.92
CA SER A 29 -9.13 -5.85 -4.99
C SER A 29 -8.67 -6.19 -3.57
N ALA A 30 -7.53 -6.87 -3.45
CA ALA A 30 -6.97 -7.24 -2.17
C ALA A 30 -5.44 -7.23 -2.24
N LEU A 31 -4.87 -6.05 -2.44
CA LEU A 31 -3.51 -5.76 -1.97
C LEU A 31 -3.49 -4.43 -1.20
N ALA A 32 -4.49 -4.23 -0.35
CA ALA A 32 -4.48 -3.21 0.70
C ALA A 32 -4.40 -3.91 2.08
N THR A 33 -3.59 -4.95 2.20
CA THR A 33 -3.47 -5.79 3.40
C THR A 33 -2.64 -5.13 4.52
N GLY A 34 -2.40 -3.82 4.43
CA GLY A 34 -1.66 -3.04 5.45
C GLY A 34 -2.56 -2.35 6.48
N GLY A 35 -3.74 -1.86 6.06
CA GLY A 35 -4.58 -0.97 6.87
C GLY A 35 -4.83 -1.44 8.32
N PRO A 36 -5.41 -2.63 8.55
CA PRO A 36 -5.76 -3.06 9.90
C PRO A 36 -4.58 -3.52 10.75
N ARG A 37 -3.40 -3.73 10.17
CA ARG A 37 -2.18 -4.09 10.93
C ARG A 37 -1.49 -2.85 11.46
N TYR A 38 -1.26 -1.85 10.60
CA TYR A 38 -0.59 -0.59 10.97
C TYR A 38 -1.50 0.39 11.73
N GLN A 39 -2.82 0.22 11.71
CA GLN A 39 -3.75 1.01 12.54
C GLN A 39 -3.83 0.53 13.99
N LYS A 40 -3.47 -0.74 14.25
CA LYS A 40 -3.54 -1.34 15.58
C LYS A 40 -2.21 -1.28 16.33
N SER A 41 -1.10 -1.20 15.60
CA SER A 41 0.22 -0.98 16.18
C SER A 41 0.55 0.51 16.22
N THR A 42 1.17 0.96 17.31
CA THR A 42 1.75 2.31 17.44
C THR A 42 3.26 2.25 17.25
N GLU A 43 3.73 1.29 16.45
CA GLU A 43 5.14 1.12 16.15
C GLU A 43 5.54 2.15 15.10
N LEU A 44 6.74 2.73 15.27
CA LEU A 44 7.29 3.66 14.31
C LEU A 44 7.40 2.98 12.94
N LEU A 45 6.70 3.57 11.96
CA LEU A 45 6.50 3.02 10.63
C LEU A 45 7.77 3.19 9.77
N ILE A 46 8.55 4.22 10.07
CA ILE A 46 9.86 4.43 9.47
C ILE A 46 10.88 3.71 10.33
N TRP A 47 11.73 2.90 9.68
CA TRP A 47 12.80 2.18 10.36
C TRP A 47 13.61 3.14 11.22
N LYS A 48 13.63 2.88 12.54
CA LYS A 48 14.37 3.68 13.53
C LYS A 48 15.81 3.94 13.11
N LEU A 49 16.45 2.97 12.42
CA LEU A 49 17.81 3.11 11.93
C LEU A 49 17.96 4.26 10.90
N LEU A 50 16.97 4.53 10.05
CA LEU A 50 17.06 5.58 9.02
C LEU A 50 16.88 7.00 9.59
N PHE A 51 16.12 7.15 10.68
CA PHE A 51 15.90 8.45 11.34
C PHE A 51 16.90 8.71 12.49
N GLN A 52 17.27 7.66 13.24
CA GLN A 52 18.26 7.73 14.31
C GLN A 52 19.70 7.79 13.82
N HIS A 53 19.99 7.30 12.60
CA HIS A 53 21.25 7.56 11.93
C HIS A 53 21.21 8.91 11.19
N LEU A 54 20.46 9.90 11.70
CA LEU A 54 21.01 11.20 12.12
C LEU A 54 21.71 12.03 11.03
N LEU A 55 21.60 11.63 9.77
CA LEU A 55 21.96 12.37 8.58
C LEU A 55 20.89 13.41 8.31
N LEU A 56 19.62 13.05 8.13
CA LEU A 56 18.62 14.04 7.71
C LEU A 56 18.38 15.17 8.75
N VAL A 57 18.28 14.82 10.04
CA VAL A 57 18.08 15.83 11.10
C VAL A 57 19.35 16.63 11.35
N ARG A 58 20.55 16.02 11.35
CA ARG A 58 21.79 16.81 11.52
C ARG A 58 22.14 17.59 10.28
N GLU A 59 21.85 17.11 9.08
CA GLU A 59 22.09 17.81 7.81
C GLU A 59 21.32 19.13 7.82
N ILE A 60 19.99 19.06 8.03
CA ILE A 60 19.15 20.26 8.12
C ILE A 60 19.63 21.19 9.24
N VAL A 61 19.95 20.66 10.41
CA VAL A 61 20.35 21.48 11.57
C VAL A 61 21.76 22.05 11.43
N GLN A 62 22.66 21.34 10.75
CA GLN A 62 24.02 21.78 10.48
C GLN A 62 24.05 22.96 9.51
N ASP A 63 23.07 23.06 8.60
CA ASP A 63 22.86 24.24 7.76
C ASP A 63 22.49 25.49 8.57
N PHE A 64 21.84 25.33 9.73
CA PHE A 64 21.48 26.45 10.63
C PHE A 64 22.56 26.76 11.67
N LYS A 65 23.19 25.74 12.27
CA LYS A 65 24.23 25.93 13.30
C LYS A 65 25.14 24.71 13.42
N THR A 66 26.45 24.93 13.31
CA THR A 66 27.45 23.87 13.46
C THR A 66 27.61 23.43 14.93
N ASN A 67 27.82 22.13 15.15
CA ASN A 67 28.12 21.50 16.45
C ASN A 67 26.96 21.36 17.47
N LEU A 68 25.72 21.13 17.01
CA LEU A 68 24.61 20.79 17.91
C LEU A 68 24.60 19.30 18.29
N ARG A 69 24.40 19.02 19.58
CA ARG A 69 24.21 17.67 20.12
C ARG A 69 22.73 17.45 20.43
N PHE A 70 22.18 16.35 19.93
CA PHE A 70 20.79 15.95 20.19
C PHE A 70 20.73 14.97 21.35
N GLN A 71 19.70 15.13 22.19
CA GLN A 71 19.33 14.11 23.16
C GLN A 71 18.66 12.94 22.43
N SER A 72 18.88 11.70 22.89
CA SER A 72 18.20 10.52 22.32
C SER A 72 16.66 10.60 22.27
N PRO A 73 15.93 11.06 23.32
CA PRO A 73 14.46 11.20 23.25
C PRO A 73 14.01 12.32 22.31
N ALA A 74 14.80 13.37 22.13
CA ALA A 74 14.43 14.49 21.24
C ALA A 74 14.34 14.04 19.77
N VAL A 75 15.23 13.13 19.35
CA VAL A 75 15.20 12.56 18.00
C VAL A 75 13.96 11.68 17.80
N THR A 76 13.59 10.89 18.81
CA THR A 76 12.37 10.06 18.76
C THR A 76 11.11 10.92 18.71
N ALA A 77 11.03 11.99 19.50
CA ALA A 77 9.90 12.92 19.47
C ALA A 77 9.74 13.59 18.08
N LEU A 78 10.85 13.95 17.43
CA LEU A 78 10.82 14.50 16.07
C LEU A 78 10.30 13.47 15.05
N GLN A 79 10.70 12.20 15.21
CA GLN A 79 10.23 11.11 14.37
C GLN A 79 8.73 10.88 14.55
N GLU A 80 8.26 10.78 15.80
CA GLU A 80 6.84 10.62 16.12
C GLU A 80 5.98 11.76 15.54
N ALA A 81 6.43 13.01 15.72
CA ALA A 81 5.74 14.17 15.15
C ALA A 81 5.71 14.13 13.61
N SER A 82 6.81 13.74 12.97
CA SER A 82 6.91 13.66 11.51
C SER A 82 6.02 12.55 10.94
N GLU A 83 6.00 11.37 11.56
CA GLU A 83 5.14 10.27 11.15
C GLU A 83 3.66 10.59 11.37
N ALA A 84 3.31 11.18 12.52
CA ALA A 84 1.94 11.62 12.78
C ALA A 84 1.46 12.66 11.75
N TYR A 85 2.32 13.62 11.40
CA TYR A 85 2.02 14.62 10.37
C TYR A 85 1.79 13.97 9.00
N LEU A 86 2.66 13.05 8.58
CA LEU A 86 2.53 12.36 7.29
C LEU A 86 1.27 11.52 7.23
N VAL A 87 0.95 10.77 8.29
CA VAL A 87 -0.29 9.96 8.37
C VAL A 87 -1.52 10.85 8.22
N GLY A 88 -1.59 11.98 8.93
CA GLY A 88 -2.69 12.93 8.79
C GLY A 88 -2.82 13.47 7.36
N VAL A 89 -1.72 13.91 6.74
CA VAL A 89 -1.73 14.38 5.35
C VAL A 89 -2.18 13.29 4.38
N PHE A 90 -1.81 12.03 4.61
CA PHE A 90 -2.26 10.91 3.78
C PHE A 90 -3.74 10.58 3.97
N GLU A 91 -4.28 10.72 5.18
CA GLU A 91 -5.72 10.59 5.44
C GLU A 91 -6.50 11.65 4.64
N ASP A 92 -6.08 12.91 4.69
CA ASP A 92 -6.73 13.99 3.94
C ASP A 92 -6.55 13.86 2.43
N THR A 93 -5.37 13.41 1.99
CA THR A 93 -5.11 13.11 0.57
C THR A 93 -6.03 11.98 0.10
N ASN A 94 -6.24 10.96 0.93
CA ASN A 94 -7.15 9.85 0.62
C ASN A 94 -8.60 10.34 0.54
N LEU A 95 -9.05 11.22 1.45
CA LEU A 95 -10.36 11.87 1.36
C LEU A 95 -10.51 12.69 0.07
N CYS A 96 -9.47 13.43 -0.34
CA CYS A 96 -9.46 14.17 -1.60
C CYS A 96 -9.53 13.26 -2.85
N ALA A 97 -8.89 12.09 -2.81
CA ALA A 97 -8.97 11.09 -3.87
C ALA A 97 -10.40 10.51 -3.97
N ILE A 98 -11.01 10.18 -2.83
CA ILE A 98 -12.39 9.68 -2.73
C ILE A 98 -13.39 10.72 -3.21
N LEU A 99 -13.19 12.01 -2.87
CA LEU A 99 -13.99 13.13 -3.38
C LEU A 99 -14.01 13.15 -4.92
N SER A 100 -12.89 12.79 -5.55
CA SER A 100 -12.75 12.68 -7.01
C SER A 100 -13.19 11.32 -7.59
N LYS A 101 -13.85 10.46 -6.81
CA LYS A 101 -14.23 9.07 -7.17
C LYS A 101 -13.04 8.18 -7.57
N ARG A 102 -11.85 8.46 -7.04
CA ARG A 102 -10.61 7.69 -7.28
C ARG A 102 -10.18 6.99 -6.00
N VAL A 103 -9.57 5.81 -6.13
CA VAL A 103 -8.95 5.06 -5.00
C VAL A 103 -7.44 5.30 -4.93
N THR A 104 -6.84 5.72 -6.04
CA THR A 104 -5.40 6.01 -6.13
C THR A 104 -5.13 7.46 -5.74
N ILE A 105 -4.30 7.66 -4.72
CA ILE A 105 -3.78 8.98 -4.35
C ILE A 105 -2.84 9.52 -5.43
N MET A 106 -2.97 10.80 -5.76
CA MET A 106 -2.10 11.48 -6.74
C MET A 106 -1.46 12.74 -6.12
N PRO A 107 -0.35 13.25 -6.67
CA PRO A 107 0.31 14.46 -6.15
C PRO A 107 -0.62 15.69 -6.09
N LYS A 108 -1.58 15.80 -7.02
CA LYS A 108 -2.60 16.85 -7.03
C LYS A 108 -3.53 16.79 -5.81
N ASP A 109 -3.80 15.60 -5.29
CA ASP A 109 -4.67 15.38 -4.13
C ASP A 109 -3.91 15.80 -2.85
N THR A 110 -2.61 15.52 -2.78
CA THR A 110 -1.74 15.99 -1.68
C THR A 110 -1.54 17.50 -1.70
N GLN A 111 -1.36 18.10 -2.88
CA GLN A 111 -1.30 19.55 -3.02
C GLN A 111 -2.61 20.23 -2.59
N LEU A 112 -3.75 19.64 -2.95
CA LEU A 112 -5.06 20.12 -2.52
C LEU A 112 -5.22 20.02 -1.00
N ALA A 113 -4.90 18.86 -0.40
CA ALA A 113 -4.94 18.67 1.05
C ALA A 113 -4.07 19.69 1.79
N ARG A 114 -2.82 19.90 1.34
CA ARG A 114 -1.91 20.91 1.93
C ARG A 114 -2.43 22.35 1.79
N ARG A 115 -3.07 22.68 0.67
CA ARG A 115 -3.70 24.00 0.47
C ARG A 115 -4.85 24.24 1.43
N ILE A 116 -5.69 23.24 1.67
CA ILE A 116 -6.82 23.32 2.61
C ILE A 116 -6.33 23.47 4.04
N HIS A 117 -5.27 22.75 4.42
CA HIS A 117 -4.60 22.90 5.71
C HIS A 117 -3.88 24.23 5.94
N GLY A 118 -3.79 25.09 4.92
CA GLY A 118 -3.06 26.34 5.01
C GLY A 118 -1.55 26.17 5.15
N VAL A 119 -1.02 24.95 4.98
CA VAL A 119 0.41 24.64 4.96
C VAL A 119 0.95 25.04 3.59
N ARG A 120 1.17 26.34 3.42
CA ARG A 120 1.81 26.91 2.24
C ARG A 120 3.30 26.55 2.27
N ALA A 121 3.84 26.20 1.11
CA ALA A 121 5.28 26.24 0.88
C ALA A 121 5.75 27.70 0.89
#